data_AF-A0A2J8NB12-F1
#
_entry.id   AF-A0A2J8NB12-F1
#
_cell.length_a   1.000
_cell.length_b   1.000
_cell.length_c   1.000
_cell.angle_alpha   90.00
_cell.angle_beta   90.00
_cell.angle_gamma   90.00
#
_symmetry.space_group_name_H-M   'P 1'
#
loop_
_entity.id
_entity.type
_entity.pdbx_description
1 polymer ?
#
loop_
_entity_poly.entity_id
_entity_poly.type
_entity_poly.pdbx_seq_one_letter_code
_entity_poly.pdbx_strand_id
1 'polypeptide(L)'
;MIQDLDITMMVFHHFGKDFPKSEKLSPDAFIQMALQLAYYRIYGQACATYESASLRMFHLGRTDTIRSASMDSLAFVKAMDDSSVTEHQKVELLRKAVQAHRGYTDRAIRGEAFDRHLLGLKLQAIEDLVPAKTDCVMFFGPVVPDGYGVCYNPMEAHINFSLSAYNSCAETNAARLAHYLEKALLDMRALLQSHPRAKL
;
A
#
# COMPACT_ATOMS: atom_id res chain seq x y z
N MET A 1 12.51 -22.08 7.83
CA MET A 1 12.56 -20.71 8.40
C MET A 1 13.52 -19.83 7.59
N ILE A 2 14.84 -19.74 7.86
CA ILE A 2 15.74 -18.89 7.04
C ILE A 2 15.72 -19.30 5.54
N GLN A 3 15.83 -20.60 5.24
CA GLN A 3 15.75 -21.14 3.87
C GLN A 3 14.39 -20.92 3.18
N ASP A 4 13.35 -20.58 3.94
CA ASP A 4 11.99 -20.41 3.42
C ASP A 4 11.64 -18.94 3.14
N LEU A 5 12.56 -18.02 3.41
CA LEU A 5 12.34 -16.58 3.31
C LEU A 5 12.95 -16.03 2.02
N ASP A 6 12.10 -15.62 1.08
CA ASP A 6 12.49 -14.84 -0.10
C ASP A 6 12.53 -13.35 0.28
N ILE A 7 13.61 -12.65 -0.04
CA ILE A 7 13.78 -11.22 0.17
C ILE A 7 14.41 -10.59 -1.07
N THR A 8 13.78 -9.51 -1.55
CA THR A 8 14.36 -8.60 -2.54
C THR A 8 14.46 -7.19 -1.95
N MET A 9 15.61 -6.55 -2.16
CA MET A 9 15.83 -5.14 -1.88
C MET A 9 15.88 -4.38 -3.22
N MET A 10 15.13 -3.28 -3.33
CA MET A 10 15.05 -2.48 -4.54
C MET A 10 15.26 -1.00 -4.20
N VAL A 11 16.25 -0.37 -4.84
CA VAL A 11 16.42 1.09 -4.78
C VAL A 11 15.86 1.68 -6.06
N PHE A 12 14.69 2.31 -5.95
CA PHE A 12 13.99 2.91 -7.07
C PHE A 12 14.58 4.30 -7.34
N HIS A 13 15.49 4.37 -8.32
CA HIS A 13 16.29 5.57 -8.64
C HIS A 13 15.60 6.57 -9.58
N HIS A 14 14.40 6.28 -10.09
CA HIS A 14 13.78 7.05 -11.18
C HIS A 14 13.12 8.36 -10.75
N PHE A 15 12.66 8.43 -9.49
CA PHE A 15 12.12 9.60 -8.79
C PHE A 15 11.90 9.25 -7.30
N GLY A 16 11.58 10.23 -6.47
CA GLY A 16 11.25 10.05 -5.06
C GLY A 16 9.94 10.74 -4.67
N LYS A 17 9.96 11.54 -3.62
CA LYS A 17 8.83 12.38 -3.20
C LYS A 17 8.62 13.57 -4.14
N ASP A 18 9.66 14.00 -4.87
CA ASP A 18 9.65 15.10 -5.83
C ASP A 18 8.51 15.01 -6.87
N PHE A 19 8.36 13.85 -7.53
CA PHE A 19 7.37 13.69 -8.59
C PHE A 19 5.92 13.70 -8.07
N PRO A 20 5.50 12.88 -7.08
CA PRO A 20 4.14 12.95 -6.55
C PRO A 20 3.81 14.33 -5.94
N LYS A 21 4.78 15.02 -5.32
CA LYS A 21 4.60 16.40 -4.84
C LYS A 21 4.32 17.39 -5.97
N SER A 22 5.02 17.31 -7.10
CA SER A 22 4.79 18.22 -8.23
C SER A 22 3.40 18.02 -8.85
N GLU A 23 2.90 16.78 -8.87
CA GLU A 23 1.50 16.44 -9.17
C GLU A 23 0.51 16.77 -8.04
N LYS A 24 0.91 17.41 -6.95
CA LYS A 24 0.03 17.74 -5.79
C LYS A 24 -0.65 16.50 -5.18
N LEU A 25 0.03 15.36 -5.19
CA LEU A 25 -0.39 14.09 -4.60
C LEU A 25 0.43 13.77 -3.33
N SER A 26 -0.09 12.90 -2.46
CA SER A 26 0.72 12.35 -1.36
C SER A 26 1.67 11.28 -1.93
N PRO A 27 2.99 11.36 -1.70
CA PRO A 27 3.94 10.35 -2.18
C PRO A 27 3.66 8.95 -1.62
N ASP A 28 3.20 8.88 -0.38
CA ASP A 28 2.86 7.65 0.33
C ASP A 28 1.64 6.96 -0.31
N ALA A 29 0.54 7.69 -0.46
CA ALA A 29 -0.66 7.21 -1.15
C ALA A 29 -0.39 6.85 -2.63
N PHE A 30 0.55 7.54 -3.29
CA PHE A 30 0.99 7.20 -4.65
C PHE A 30 1.74 5.86 -4.70
N ILE A 31 2.63 5.60 -3.74
CA ILE A 31 3.31 4.30 -3.59
C ILE A 31 2.31 3.19 -3.29
N GLN A 32 1.35 3.42 -2.40
CA GLN A 32 0.29 2.47 -2.08
C GLN A 32 -0.57 2.11 -3.31
N MET A 33 -0.93 3.10 -4.15
CA MET A 33 -1.65 2.81 -5.40
C MET A 33 -0.79 2.08 -6.44
N ALA A 34 0.52 2.34 -6.50
CA ALA A 34 1.44 1.56 -7.33
C ALA A 34 1.57 0.11 -6.87
N LEU A 35 1.55 -0.15 -5.55
CA LEU A 35 1.53 -1.50 -4.99
C LEU A 35 0.22 -2.24 -5.30
N GLN A 36 -0.93 -1.57 -5.24
CA GLN A 36 -2.21 -2.14 -5.69
C GLN A 36 -2.16 -2.50 -7.18
N LEU A 37 -1.63 -1.63 -8.04
CA LEU A 37 -1.49 -1.88 -9.47
C LEU A 37 -0.54 -3.05 -9.77
N ALA A 38 0.61 -3.10 -9.09
CA ALA A 38 1.58 -4.18 -9.21
C ALA A 38 0.97 -5.54 -8.84
N TYR A 39 0.25 -5.61 -7.71
CA TYR A 39 -0.42 -6.83 -7.27
C TYR A 39 -1.53 -7.25 -8.25
N TYR A 40 -2.38 -6.32 -8.68
CA TYR A 40 -3.47 -6.61 -9.62
C TYR A 40 -2.95 -7.14 -10.97
N ARG A 41 -1.82 -6.59 -11.47
CA ARG A 41 -1.15 -7.05 -12.69
C ARG A 41 -0.48 -8.43 -12.58
N ILE A 42 -0.20 -8.92 -11.36
CA ILE A 42 0.33 -10.26 -11.12
C ILE A 42 -0.80 -11.29 -10.98
N TYR A 43 -1.87 -10.93 -10.26
CA TYR A 43 -2.89 -11.89 -9.78
C TYR A 43 -4.30 -11.70 -10.36
N GLY A 44 -4.57 -10.65 -11.14
CA GLY A 44 -5.89 -10.36 -11.73
C GLY A 44 -6.99 -9.94 -10.72
N GLN A 45 -6.63 -9.76 -9.45
CA GLN A 45 -7.53 -9.41 -8.35
C GLN A 45 -6.81 -8.55 -7.30
N ALA A 46 -7.58 -7.89 -6.43
CA ALA A 46 -7.05 -7.20 -5.25
C ALA A 46 -7.08 -8.13 -4.02
N CYS A 47 -6.22 -7.85 -3.04
CA CYS A 47 -6.10 -8.62 -1.79
C CYS A 47 -6.31 -7.73 -0.55
N ALA A 48 -6.47 -8.35 0.62
CA ALA A 48 -6.56 -7.62 1.88
C ALA A 48 -5.20 -6.99 2.25
N THR A 49 -4.99 -5.73 1.85
CA THR A 49 -3.74 -5.00 2.13
C THR A 49 -3.81 -4.29 3.49
N TYR A 50 -2.77 -4.47 4.32
CA TYR A 50 -2.54 -3.76 5.58
C TYR A 50 -1.46 -2.69 5.42
N GLU A 51 -1.71 -1.51 5.98
CA GLU A 51 -0.73 -0.46 6.22
C GLU A 51 -0.87 0.08 7.65
N SER A 52 0.23 0.56 8.24
CA SER A 52 0.30 0.95 9.66
C SER A 52 0.06 2.46 9.88
N ALA A 53 -1.15 2.85 10.27
CA ALA A 53 -1.41 4.21 10.75
C ALA A 53 -0.78 4.43 12.14
N SER A 54 -0.13 5.57 12.36
CA SER A 54 0.39 5.97 13.68
C SER A 54 -0.68 6.70 14.50
N LEU A 55 -1.10 6.13 15.64
CA LEU A 55 -2.06 6.73 16.58
C LEU A 55 -1.41 7.67 17.61
N ARG A 56 -0.15 8.09 17.41
CA ARG A 56 0.65 8.88 18.37
C ARG A 56 0.11 10.27 18.75
N MET A 57 -1.02 10.71 18.18
CA MET A 57 -1.76 11.87 18.68
C MET A 57 -2.53 11.58 19.98
N PHE A 58 -2.78 10.31 20.28
CA PHE A 58 -3.47 9.86 21.49
C PHE A 58 -2.46 9.39 22.56
N HIS A 59 -2.85 9.53 23.83
CA HIS A 59 -2.05 9.03 24.95
C HIS A 59 -1.88 7.50 24.84
N LEU A 60 -0.62 7.03 24.96
CA LEU A 60 -0.21 5.63 24.70
C LEU A 60 -0.54 5.10 23.28
N GLY A 61 -0.90 5.97 22.33
CA GLY A 61 -1.33 5.59 20.99
C GLY A 61 -0.27 4.85 20.18
N ARG A 62 -0.59 3.61 19.79
CA ARG A 62 0.25 2.73 18.96
C ARG A 62 -0.11 2.83 17.48
N THR A 63 -0.80 1.84 16.93
CA THR A 63 -1.14 1.80 15.50
C THR A 63 -2.56 1.32 15.23
N ASP A 64 -3.15 1.83 14.16
CA ASP A 64 -4.35 1.27 13.52
C ASP A 64 -4.02 0.83 12.08
N THR A 65 -5.01 0.30 11.36
CA THR A 65 -4.87 -0.18 9.98
C THR A 65 -5.37 0.86 8.98
N ILE A 66 -4.55 1.18 7.99
CA ILE A 66 -5.02 1.70 6.69
C ILE A 66 -5.20 0.50 5.76
N ARG A 67 -6.29 0.53 4.98
CA ARG A 67 -6.61 -0.52 4.01
C ARG A 67 -6.48 0.04 2.59
N SER A 68 -5.35 -0.24 1.96
CA SER A 68 -5.01 0.26 0.61
C SER A 68 -5.90 -0.32 -0.49
N ALA A 69 -6.44 -1.52 -0.26
CA ALA A 69 -7.47 -2.13 -1.10
C ALA A 69 -8.85 -1.50 -0.80
N SER A 70 -9.42 -0.85 -1.81
CA SER A 70 -10.64 -0.04 -1.72
C SER A 70 -11.39 -0.08 -3.06
N MET A 71 -12.64 0.41 -3.09
CA MET A 71 -13.39 0.48 -4.35
C MET A 71 -12.73 1.41 -5.38
N ASP A 72 -12.13 2.52 -4.95
CA ASP A 72 -11.45 3.46 -5.85
C ASP A 72 -10.10 2.93 -6.35
N SER A 73 -9.33 2.25 -5.49
CA SER A 73 -8.11 1.58 -5.95
C SER A 73 -8.42 0.41 -6.91
N LEU A 74 -9.46 -0.38 -6.63
CA LEU A 74 -9.92 -1.44 -7.54
C LEU A 74 -10.42 -0.91 -8.89
N ALA A 75 -11.13 0.23 -8.89
CA ALA A 75 -11.56 0.89 -10.13
C ALA A 75 -10.36 1.41 -10.95
N PHE A 76 -9.37 2.02 -10.30
CA PHE A 76 -8.13 2.46 -10.94
C PHE A 76 -7.34 1.30 -11.57
N VAL A 77 -7.03 0.25 -10.81
CA VAL A 77 -6.17 -0.84 -11.32
C VAL A 77 -6.84 -1.66 -12.44
N LYS A 78 -8.17 -1.75 -12.43
CA LYS A 78 -8.95 -2.32 -13.53
C LYS A 78 -8.86 -1.49 -14.80
N ALA A 79 -8.99 -0.17 -14.67
CA ALA A 79 -8.98 0.74 -15.81
C ALA A 79 -7.58 0.96 -16.41
N MET A 80 -6.51 0.84 -15.62
CA MET A 80 -5.14 1.19 -16.03
C MET A 80 -4.71 0.47 -17.32
N ASP A 81 -4.88 -0.85 -17.36
CA ASP A 81 -4.46 -1.70 -18.49
C ASP A 81 -5.61 -2.05 -19.45
N ASP A 82 -6.81 -1.48 -19.22
CA ASP A 82 -7.95 -1.61 -20.14
C ASP A 82 -7.71 -0.72 -21.38
N SER A 83 -7.92 -1.30 -22.57
CA SER A 83 -7.77 -0.61 -23.85
C SER A 83 -9.04 0.11 -24.32
N SER A 84 -10.18 -0.14 -23.67
CA SER A 84 -11.45 0.56 -23.92
C SER A 84 -11.61 1.84 -23.09
N VAL A 85 -10.85 1.97 -22.00
CA VAL A 85 -10.86 3.17 -21.13
C VAL A 85 -9.86 4.20 -21.67
N THR A 86 -10.28 5.47 -21.78
CA THR A 86 -9.40 6.53 -22.26
C THR A 86 -8.33 6.88 -21.21
N GLU A 87 -7.13 7.26 -21.67
CA GLU A 87 -6.04 7.67 -20.77
C GLU A 87 -6.45 8.82 -19.82
N HIS A 88 -7.32 9.74 -20.27
CA HIS A 88 -7.89 10.78 -19.42
C HIS A 88 -8.69 10.21 -18.24
N GLN A 89 -9.55 9.21 -18.48
CA GLN A 89 -10.31 8.54 -17.41
C GLN A 89 -9.38 7.75 -16.47
N LYS A 90 -8.31 7.14 -16.99
CA LYS A 90 -7.29 6.47 -16.15
C LYS A 90 -6.60 7.46 -15.22
N VAL A 91 -6.29 8.67 -15.71
CA VAL A 91 -5.72 9.78 -14.94
C VAL A 91 -6.67 10.27 -13.84
N GLU A 92 -7.96 10.40 -14.14
CA GLU A 92 -8.98 10.75 -13.14
C GLU A 92 -9.12 9.68 -12.07
N LEU A 93 -9.19 8.40 -12.46
CA LEU A 93 -9.29 7.27 -11.53
C LEU A 93 -8.05 7.14 -10.65
N LEU A 94 -6.84 7.30 -11.20
CA LEU A 94 -5.60 7.34 -10.43
C LEU A 94 -5.62 8.49 -9.40
N ARG A 95 -5.93 9.71 -9.84
CA ARG A 95 -6.00 10.87 -8.95
C ARG A 95 -7.08 10.69 -7.88
N LYS A 96 -8.24 10.09 -8.21
CA LYS A 96 -9.30 9.73 -7.25
C LYS A 96 -8.82 8.72 -6.22
N ALA A 97 -8.22 7.61 -6.65
CA ALA A 97 -7.75 6.54 -5.77
C ALA A 97 -6.68 7.02 -4.79
N VAL A 98 -5.73 7.85 -5.24
CA VAL A 98 -4.69 8.46 -4.39
C VAL A 98 -5.30 9.42 -3.34
N GLN A 99 -6.33 10.21 -3.69
CA GLN A 99 -7.01 11.08 -2.72
C GLN A 99 -7.92 10.29 -1.77
N ALA A 100 -8.60 9.24 -2.24
CA ALA A 100 -9.42 8.36 -1.41
C ALA A 100 -8.58 7.62 -0.35
N HIS A 101 -7.42 7.09 -0.77
CA HIS A 101 -6.44 6.50 0.13
C HIS A 101 -5.94 7.53 1.15
N ARG A 102 -5.46 8.72 0.71
CA ARG A 102 -5.05 9.81 1.61
C ARG A 102 -6.14 10.16 2.62
N GLY A 103 -7.40 10.26 2.17
CA GLY A 103 -8.54 10.53 3.04
C GLY A 103 -8.80 9.42 4.06
N TYR A 104 -8.38 8.17 3.78
CA TYR A 104 -8.36 7.10 4.77
C TYR A 104 -7.17 7.26 5.74
N THR A 105 -5.95 7.53 5.25
CA THR A 105 -4.77 7.83 6.07
C THR A 105 -5.04 8.94 7.09
N ASP A 106 -5.62 10.05 6.61
CA ASP A 106 -5.98 11.23 7.40
C ASP A 106 -7.03 10.93 8.50
N ARG A 107 -7.91 9.93 8.28
CA ARG A 107 -8.89 9.43 9.27
C ARG A 107 -8.27 8.43 10.25
N ALA A 108 -7.47 7.48 9.74
CA ALA A 108 -6.86 6.43 10.56
C ALA A 108 -5.91 7.01 11.62
N ILE A 109 -5.12 8.03 11.28
CA ILE A 109 -4.26 8.74 12.22
C ILE A 109 -5.09 9.46 13.30
N ARG A 110 -6.31 9.92 12.97
CA ARG A 110 -7.30 10.51 13.89
C ARG A 110 -8.11 9.49 14.71
N GLY A 111 -7.80 8.19 14.62
CA GLY A 111 -8.56 7.16 15.34
C GLY A 111 -9.97 6.90 14.75
N GLU A 112 -10.22 7.38 13.54
CA GLU A 112 -11.47 7.18 12.78
C GLU A 112 -11.39 5.93 11.85
N ALA A 113 -10.42 5.04 12.09
CA ALA A 113 -10.33 3.71 11.48
C ALA A 113 -11.10 2.67 12.31
N PHE A 114 -11.42 1.52 11.70
CA PHE A 114 -12.28 0.52 12.33
C PHE A 114 -11.55 -0.73 12.84
N ASP A 115 -10.31 -1.00 12.43
CA ASP A 115 -9.65 -2.28 12.69
C ASP A 115 -9.35 -2.52 14.17
N ARG A 116 -8.80 -1.53 14.89
CA ARG A 116 -8.62 -1.65 16.34
C ARG A 116 -9.93 -1.60 17.11
N HIS A 117 -10.96 -0.93 16.58
CA HIS A 117 -12.30 -0.95 17.17
C HIS A 117 -12.94 -2.35 17.07
N LEU A 118 -12.92 -3.01 15.90
CA LEU A 118 -13.40 -4.38 15.74
C LEU A 118 -12.60 -5.39 16.57
N LEU A 119 -11.28 -5.20 16.69
CA LEU A 119 -10.44 -5.99 17.60
C LEU A 119 -10.86 -5.76 19.07
N GLY A 120 -11.14 -4.51 19.47
CA GLY A 120 -11.64 -4.17 20.79
C GLY A 120 -12.97 -4.85 21.11
N LEU A 121 -13.93 -4.84 20.19
CA LEU A 121 -15.22 -5.54 20.34
C LEU A 121 -15.03 -7.05 20.48
N LYS A 122 -14.14 -7.65 19.67
CA LYS A 122 -13.79 -9.09 19.79
C LYS A 122 -13.12 -9.40 21.13
N LEU A 123 -12.22 -8.54 21.60
CA LEU A 123 -11.52 -8.72 22.86
C LEU A 123 -12.43 -8.50 24.07
N GLN A 124 -13.38 -7.56 24.02
CA GLN A 124 -14.39 -7.40 25.08
C GLN A 124 -15.19 -8.70 25.25
N ALA A 125 -15.71 -9.27 24.17
CA ALA A 125 -16.45 -10.54 24.18
C ALA A 125 -15.59 -11.77 24.59
N ILE A 126 -14.28 -11.60 24.77
CA ILE A 126 -13.35 -12.60 25.32
C ILE A 126 -12.99 -12.25 26.77
N GLU A 127 -12.78 -10.98 27.11
CA GLU A 127 -12.48 -10.48 28.46
C GLU A 127 -13.68 -10.63 29.40
N ASP A 128 -14.90 -10.64 28.86
CA ASP A 128 -16.13 -11.10 29.52
C ASP A 128 -16.03 -12.57 30.03
N LEU A 129 -14.97 -13.31 29.67
CA LEU A 129 -14.69 -14.69 30.09
C LEU A 129 -13.24 -14.98 30.58
N VAL A 130 -12.18 -14.44 29.94
CA VAL A 130 -10.75 -14.73 30.29
C VAL A 130 -9.77 -13.58 29.93
N PRO A 131 -8.82 -13.18 30.81
CA PRO A 131 -7.82 -12.13 30.53
C PRO A 131 -6.41 -12.63 30.14
N ALA A 132 -5.68 -11.88 29.28
CA ALA A 132 -4.24 -12.06 28.98
C ALA A 132 -3.57 -10.77 28.43
N LYS A 133 -2.23 -10.61 28.56
CA LYS A 133 -1.46 -9.41 28.11
C LYS A 133 0.01 -9.73 27.74
N THR A 134 0.59 -9.07 26.73
CA THR A 134 2.00 -8.58 26.54
C THR A 134 2.25 -8.16 25.08
N ASP A 135 3.31 -7.38 24.78
CA ASP A 135 3.52 -6.62 23.53
C ASP A 135 5.01 -6.55 23.09
N CYS A 136 5.31 -6.65 21.79
CA CYS A 136 6.60 -6.34 21.15
C CYS A 136 6.51 -6.22 19.60
N VAL A 137 7.54 -5.65 18.95
CA VAL A 137 7.59 -5.25 17.51
C VAL A 137 9.08 -4.99 17.10
N MET A 138 9.61 -5.00 15.86
CA MET A 138 9.09 -4.96 14.47
C MET A 138 10.03 -5.76 13.50
N PHE A 139 9.96 -5.46 12.18
CA PHE A 139 10.40 -6.19 10.97
C PHE A 139 9.81 -7.60 10.80
N PHE A 140 9.31 -7.91 9.60
CA PHE A 140 8.46 -9.07 9.35
C PHE A 140 8.66 -9.68 7.96
N GLY A 141 8.68 -11.01 7.91
CA GLY A 141 8.26 -11.75 6.71
C GLY A 141 6.74 -11.64 6.54
N PRO A 142 6.15 -12.22 5.48
CA PRO A 142 4.70 -12.18 5.28
C PRO A 142 3.89 -12.59 6.51
N VAL A 143 2.80 -11.88 6.79
CA VAL A 143 1.92 -12.16 7.94
C VAL A 143 0.95 -13.33 7.71
N VAL A 144 0.94 -13.87 6.48
CA VAL A 144 0.22 -15.09 6.05
C VAL A 144 1.12 -15.87 5.08
N PRO A 145 0.99 -17.21 4.95
CA PRO A 145 1.90 -18.03 4.15
C PRO A 145 1.94 -17.68 2.66
N ASP A 146 0.83 -17.18 2.14
CA ASP A 146 0.56 -16.79 0.75
C ASP A 146 0.71 -15.27 0.50
N GLY A 147 1.31 -14.55 1.44
CA GLY A 147 1.38 -13.09 1.45
C GLY A 147 2.73 -12.51 1.06
N TYR A 148 2.81 -11.19 1.19
CA TYR A 148 4.05 -10.41 1.09
C TYR A 148 4.24 -9.54 2.33
N GLY A 149 5.49 -9.33 2.74
CA GLY A 149 5.88 -8.18 3.55
C GLY A 149 6.45 -7.10 2.65
N VAL A 150 5.96 -5.87 2.73
CA VAL A 150 6.50 -4.74 1.95
C VAL A 150 6.74 -3.56 2.89
N CYS A 151 7.95 -3.00 2.83
CA CYS A 151 8.37 -1.84 3.61
C CYS A 151 9.11 -0.84 2.70
N TYR A 152 8.89 0.45 2.88
CA TYR A 152 9.51 1.48 2.03
C TYR A 152 9.90 2.73 2.80
N ASN A 153 10.94 3.41 2.31
CA ASN A 153 11.42 4.69 2.81
C ASN A 153 11.58 5.67 1.62
N PRO A 154 10.63 6.62 1.43
CA PRO A 154 10.63 7.53 0.31
C PRO A 154 11.54 8.73 0.59
N MET A 155 12.66 8.80 -0.13
CA MET A 155 13.60 9.92 -0.11
C MET A 155 13.18 10.97 -1.17
N GLU A 156 13.91 12.07 -1.32
CA GLU A 156 13.41 13.17 -2.16
C GLU A 156 13.44 12.83 -3.66
N ALA A 157 14.51 12.17 -4.14
CA ALA A 157 14.70 11.78 -5.55
C ALA A 157 14.85 10.26 -5.79
N HIS A 158 14.65 9.43 -4.76
CA HIS A 158 14.61 7.96 -4.87
C HIS A 158 13.69 7.36 -3.79
N ILE A 159 13.35 6.07 -3.91
CA ILE A 159 12.62 5.33 -2.87
C ILE A 159 13.37 4.02 -2.58
N ASN A 160 13.60 3.72 -1.30
CA ASN A 160 14.16 2.43 -0.89
C ASN A 160 13.02 1.49 -0.54
N PHE A 161 13.00 0.29 -1.14
CA PHE A 161 12.01 -0.76 -0.90
C PHE A 161 12.67 -2.04 -0.38
N SER A 162 11.97 -2.70 0.54
CA SER A 162 12.21 -4.08 0.96
C SER A 162 10.93 -4.88 0.73
N LEU A 163 11.05 -6.02 0.07
CA LEU A 163 9.96 -6.94 -0.23
C LEU A 163 10.34 -8.34 0.24
N SER A 164 9.43 -9.02 0.93
CA SER A 164 9.58 -10.38 1.42
C SER A 164 8.41 -11.27 1.02
N ALA A 165 8.69 -12.55 0.77
CA ALA A 165 7.75 -13.62 0.43
C ALA A 165 8.20 -14.93 1.10
N TYR A 166 7.44 -16.02 0.95
CA TYR A 166 7.84 -17.35 1.42
C TYR A 166 8.03 -18.33 0.26
N ASN A 167 9.18 -19.02 0.22
CA ASN A 167 9.51 -19.99 -0.82
C ASN A 167 8.54 -21.20 -0.85
N SER A 168 7.89 -21.49 0.28
CA SER A 168 6.84 -22.49 0.42
C SER A 168 5.51 -22.14 -0.28
N CYS A 169 5.32 -20.90 -0.74
CA CYS A 169 4.19 -20.50 -1.59
C CYS A 169 4.67 -20.16 -3.01
N ALA A 170 4.51 -21.11 -3.94
CA ALA A 170 4.98 -21.02 -5.33
C ALA A 170 4.33 -19.88 -6.14
N GLU A 171 3.19 -19.38 -5.67
CA GLU A 171 2.45 -18.26 -6.23
C GLU A 171 3.08 -16.90 -5.86
N THR A 172 3.92 -16.84 -4.82
CA THR A 172 4.62 -15.63 -4.37
C THR A 172 6.08 -15.59 -4.81
N ASN A 173 6.57 -14.39 -5.14
CA ASN A 173 7.98 -14.15 -5.44
C ASN A 173 8.31 -12.65 -5.27
N ALA A 174 9.24 -12.33 -4.37
CA ALA A 174 9.58 -10.95 -4.00
C ALA A 174 10.22 -10.18 -5.16
N ALA A 175 11.08 -10.84 -5.96
CA ALA A 175 11.71 -10.23 -7.13
C ALA A 175 10.68 -9.88 -8.23
N ARG A 176 9.70 -10.76 -8.48
CA ARG A 176 8.57 -10.50 -9.39
C ARG A 176 7.72 -9.33 -8.91
N LEU A 177 7.37 -9.28 -7.63
CA LEU A 177 6.61 -8.15 -7.09
C LEU A 177 7.40 -6.83 -7.17
N ALA A 178 8.71 -6.85 -6.92
CA ALA A 178 9.57 -5.67 -7.05
C ALA A 178 9.58 -5.12 -8.48
N HIS A 179 9.76 -5.99 -9.48
CA HIS A 179 9.75 -5.60 -10.90
C HIS A 179 8.39 -4.99 -11.33
N TYR A 180 7.28 -5.59 -10.92
CA TYR A 180 5.94 -5.06 -11.22
C TYR A 180 5.66 -3.74 -10.47
N LEU A 181 6.23 -3.54 -9.28
CA LEU A 181 6.14 -2.30 -8.50
C LEU A 181 6.95 -1.16 -9.13
N GLU A 182 8.18 -1.43 -9.59
CA GLU A 182 8.97 -0.48 -10.39
C GLU A 182 8.19 -0.06 -11.64
N LYS A 183 7.67 -1.03 -12.40
CA LYS A 183 6.88 -0.74 -13.60
C LYS A 183 5.58 0.01 -13.29
N ALA A 184 4.87 -0.31 -12.21
CA ALA A 184 3.66 0.40 -11.80
C ALA A 184 3.95 1.88 -11.48
N LEU A 185 5.02 2.17 -10.73
CA LEU A 185 5.47 3.53 -10.43
C LEU A 185 5.83 4.32 -11.70
N LEU A 186 6.53 3.68 -12.65
CA LEU A 186 6.91 4.29 -13.93
C LEU A 186 5.72 4.56 -14.85
N ASP A 187 4.81 3.59 -14.99
CA ASP A 187 3.61 3.73 -15.82
C ASP A 187 2.68 4.82 -15.26
N MET A 188 2.49 4.86 -13.93
CA MET A 188 1.73 5.92 -13.26
C MET A 188 2.36 7.31 -13.44
N ARG A 189 3.70 7.41 -13.48
CA ARG A 189 4.39 8.65 -13.84
C ARG A 189 4.10 9.06 -15.29
N ALA A 190 4.27 8.14 -16.24
CA ALA A 190 4.08 8.40 -17.66
C ALA A 190 2.63 8.83 -17.99
N LEU A 191 1.64 8.19 -17.35
CA LEU A 191 0.22 8.52 -17.47
C LEU A 191 -0.08 9.96 -17.02
N LEU A 192 0.47 10.38 -15.88
CA LEU A 192 0.28 11.74 -15.35
C LEU A 192 1.05 12.79 -16.18
N GLN A 193 2.27 12.49 -16.62
CA GLN A 193 3.10 13.40 -17.42
C GLN A 193 2.57 13.64 -18.84
N SER A 194 1.91 12.64 -19.44
CA SER A 194 1.22 12.78 -20.72
C SER A 194 -0.10 13.55 -20.62
N HIS A 195 -0.68 13.63 -19.41
CA HIS A 195 -1.96 14.30 -19.13
C HIS A 195 -1.82 15.33 -17.99
N PRO A 196 -1.01 16.38 -18.20
CA PRO A 196 -0.85 17.46 -17.24
C PRO A 196 -2.19 18.17 -17.01
N ARG A 197 -2.40 18.71 -15.81
CA ARG A 197 -3.58 19.53 -15.55
C ARG A 197 -3.50 20.82 -16.37
N ALA A 198 -4.65 21.30 -16.84
CA ALA A 198 -4.76 22.64 -17.39
C ALA A 198 -4.19 23.66 -16.38
N LYS A 199 -3.42 24.62 -16.88
CA LYS A 199 -2.93 25.73 -16.06
C LYS A 199 -4.10 26.69 -15.79
N LEU A 200 -4.54 26.71 -14.54
CA LEU A 200 -5.27 27.82 -13.93
C LEU A 200 -4.26 28.92 -13.57
#